data_AF-A0A9W6L5F1-F1
#
_entry.id   AF-A0A9W6L5F1-F1
#
_cell.length_a   1.000
_cell.length_b   1.000
_cell.length_c   1.000
_cell.angle_alpha   90.00
_cell.angle_beta   90.00
_cell.angle_gamma   90.00
#
_symmetry.space_group_name_H-M   'P 1'
#
loop_
_entity.id
_entity.type
_entity.pdbx_description
1 polymer ?
#
loop_
_entity_poly.entity_id
_entity_poly.type
_entity_poly.pdbx_seq_one_letter_code
_entity_poly.pdbx_strand_id
1 'polypeptide(L)' 'MAAGDGYTPGSGPMAGVLAGMPDVFGRLLAEHVPDRLGRCSACRNAGSGVVWPCTLHQIATRAADLHARGPR' A
#
# COMPACT_ATOMS: atom_id res chain seq x y z
N MET A 1 -11.85 18.78 20.93
CA MET A 1 -12.52 18.72 19.61
C MET A 1 -11.79 17.66 18.82
N ALA A 2 -12.42 16.50 18.61
CA ALA A 2 -11.84 15.38 17.87
C ALA A 2 -11.80 15.76 16.38
N ALA A 3 -10.63 16.17 15.90
CA ALA A 3 -10.39 16.34 14.47
C ALA A 3 -10.27 14.93 13.88
N GLY A 4 -11.23 14.59 13.01
CA GLY A 4 -11.34 13.28 12.38
C GLY A 4 -10.01 12.81 11.84
N ASP A 5 -9.64 11.59 12.22
CA ASP A 5 -8.53 10.86 11.62
C ASP A 5 -8.73 10.85 10.11
N GLY A 6 -7.98 11.72 9.42
CA GLY A 6 -7.86 11.77 7.97
C GLY A 6 -7.21 10.50 7.46
N TYR A 7 -7.90 9.37 7.60
CA TYR A 7 -7.52 8.12 7.00
C TYR A 7 -7.78 8.22 5.50
N THR A 8 -6.84 8.85 4.81
CA THR A 8 -6.67 8.60 3.38
C THR A 8 -6.12 7.17 3.29
N PRO A 9 -6.89 6.20 2.77
CA PRO A 9 -6.36 4.86 2.53
C PRO A 9 -5.11 5.00 1.64
N GLY A 10 -3.95 4.58 2.14
CA GLY A 10 -2.66 4.78 1.46
C GLY A 10 -1.74 5.88 2.03
N SER A 11 -2.25 6.81 2.84
CA SER A 11 -1.47 7.95 3.38
C SER A 11 -1.23 7.89 4.90
N GLY A 12 -1.56 6.76 5.53
CA GLY A 12 -1.38 6.56 6.97
C GLY A 12 0.08 6.35 7.41
N PRO A 13 0.35 6.35 8.73
CA PRO A 13 1.70 6.21 9.31
C PRO A 13 2.44 4.93 8.83
N MET A 14 1.70 3.91 8.38
CA MET A 14 2.28 2.72 7.77
C MET A 14 3.18 3.01 6.56
N ALA A 15 2.84 3.97 5.69
CA ALA A 15 3.64 4.25 4.50
C ALA A 15 5.03 4.81 4.87
N GLY A 16 5.10 5.63 5.92
CA GLY A 16 6.37 6.16 6.45
C GLY A 16 7.24 5.08 7.08
N VAL A 17 6.65 4.15 7.85
CA VAL A 17 7.37 3.01 8.43
C VAL A 17 7.88 2.08 7.32
N LEU A 18 7.04 1.77 6.34
CA LEU A 18 7.41 0.93 5.20
C LEU A 18 8.49 1.58 4.34
N ALA A 19 8.55 2.91 4.22
CA ALA A 19 9.60 3.59 3.46
C ALA A 19 11.02 3.32 4.01
N GLY A 20 11.13 3.00 5.31
CA GLY A 20 12.37 2.53 5.93
C GLY A 20 12.67 1.04 5.68
N MET A 21 11.78 0.31 5.03
CA MET A 21 11.84 -1.14 4.79
C MET A 21 11.64 -1.47 3.30
N PRO A 22 12.65 -1.22 2.44
CA PRO A 22 12.52 -1.38 1.00
C PRO A 22 12.16 -2.79 0.53
N ASP A 23 12.68 -3.82 1.19
CA ASP A 23 12.32 -5.21 0.89
C ASP A 23 10.84 -5.50 1.10
N VAL A 24 10.22 -4.87 2.10
CA VAL A 24 8.81 -5.12 2.46
C VAL A 24 7.87 -4.47 1.46
N PHE A 25 8.05 -3.18 1.13
CA PHE A 25 7.22 -2.55 0.10
C PHE A 25 7.48 -3.15 -1.28
N GLY A 26 8.72 -3.56 -1.57
CA GLY A 26 9.06 -4.23 -2.82
C GLY A 26 8.30 -5.54 -2.98
N ARG A 27 8.26 -6.36 -1.93
CA ARG A 27 7.50 -7.61 -1.93
C ARG A 27 5.99 -7.37 -2.03
N LEU A 28 5.47 -6.36 -1.32
CA LEU A 28 4.06 -5.97 -1.41
C LEU A 28 3.66 -5.58 -2.84
N LEU A 29 4.47 -4.79 -3.54
CA LEU A 29 4.22 -4.40 -4.93
C LEU A 29 4.30 -5.59 -5.90
N ALA A 30 5.18 -6.57 -5.63
CA ALA A 30 5.32 -7.77 -6.45
C ALA A 30 4.19 -8.79 -6.22
N GLU A 31 3.72 -8.94 -4.97
CA GLU A 31 2.66 -9.88 -4.61
C GLU A 31 1.28 -9.32 -4.95
N HIS A 32 1.03 -8.04 -4.70
CA HIS A 32 -0.24 -7.39 -4.98
C HIS A 32 -0.23 -6.86 -6.40
N VAL A 33 -0.72 -7.67 -7.35
CA VAL A 33 -0.86 -7.31 -8.77
C VAL A 33 -2.32 -7.34 -9.21
N PRO A 34 -2.71 -6.61 -10.28
CA PRO A 34 -4.05 -6.69 -10.81
C PRO A 34 -4.32 -8.07 -11.41
N ASP A 35 -5.45 -8.65 -11.05
CA ASP A 35 -6.02 -9.84 -11.65
C ASP A 35 -6.85 -9.46 -12.89
N ARG A 36 -7.16 -10.45 -13.74
CA ARG A 36 -7.93 -10.25 -14.99
C ARG A 36 -9.34 -9.66 -14.77
N LEU A 37 -9.83 -9.70 -13.53
CA LEU A 37 -11.13 -9.17 -13.13
C LEU A 37 -11.06 -7.76 -12.52
N GLY A 38 -9.91 -7.08 -12.58
CA GLY A 38 -9.72 -5.75 -11.99
C GLY A 38 -9.68 -5.77 -10.45
N ARG A 39 -9.25 -6.88 -9.87
CA ARG A 39 -9.13 -7.09 -8.42
C ARG A 39 -7.70 -7.43 -8.05
N CYS A 40 -7.30 -7.26 -6.79
CA CYS A 40 -5.97 -7.72 -6.37
C CYS A 40 -5.92 -9.25 -6.27
N SER A 41 -4.95 -9.88 -6.93
CA SER A 41 -4.76 -11.34 -6.91
C SER A 41 -4.39 -11.87 -5.52
N ALA A 42 -3.50 -11.18 -4.79
CA ALA A 42 -3.07 -11.57 -3.44
C ALA A 42 -4.19 -11.40 -2.41
N CYS A 43 -4.92 -10.28 -2.44
CA CYS A 43 -6.04 -10.07 -1.52
C CYS A 43 -7.19 -11.04 -1.77
N ARG A 44 -7.39 -11.46 -3.03
CA ARG A 44 -8.38 -12.50 -3.38
C ARG A 44 -8.11 -13.79 -2.63
N ASN A 45 -6.84 -14.18 -2.48
CA ASN A 45 -6.47 -15.38 -1.74
C ASN A 45 -6.65 -15.23 -0.22
N ALA A 46 -6.60 -14.01 0.30
CA ALA A 46 -6.86 -13.67 1.70
C ALA A 46 -8.36 -13.49 2.03
N GLY A 47 -9.28 -13.85 1.12
CA GLY A 47 -10.73 -13.86 1.35
C GLY A 47 -11.44 -12.53 1.06
N SER A 48 -10.72 -11.47 0.68
CA SER A 48 -11.31 -10.18 0.32
C SER A 48 -10.88 -9.83 -1.10
N GLY A 49 -11.70 -10.17 -2.08
CA GLY A 49 -11.51 -9.79 -3.49
C GLY A 49 -11.65 -8.28 -3.70
N VAL A 50 -10.77 -7.49 -3.07
CA VAL A 50 -10.76 -6.04 -3.13
C VAL A 50 -10.52 -5.57 -4.56
N VAL A 51 -11.21 -4.48 -4.92
CA VAL A 51 -11.02 -3.78 -6.18
C VAL A 51 -9.58 -3.28 -6.25
N TRP A 52 -8.96 -3.48 -7.41
CA TRP A 52 -7.65 -2.94 -7.71
C TRP A 52 -7.76 -1.45 -8.08
N PRO A 53 -6.85 -0.57 -7.61
CA PRO A 53 -5.69 -0.84 -6.75
C PRO A 53 -6.05 -0.99 -5.28
N CYS A 54 -5.61 -2.09 -4.67
CA CYS A 54 -5.88 -2.39 -3.27
C CYS A 54 -5.16 -1.42 -2.33
N THR A 55 -5.69 -1.21 -1.12
CA THR A 55 -5.10 -0.30 -0.12
C THR A 55 -3.65 -0.65 0.19
N LEU A 56 -3.29 -1.94 0.25
CA LEU A 56 -1.90 -2.40 0.49
C LEU A 56 -0.95 -1.97 -0.63
N HIS A 57 -1.36 -2.12 -1.89
CA HIS A 57 -0.57 -1.63 -3.02
C HIS A 57 -0.40 -0.11 -2.96
N GLN A 58 -1.47 0.63 -2.63
CA GLN A 58 -1.39 2.09 -2.50
C GLN A 58 -0.42 2.52 -1.39
N ILE A 59 -0.43 1.85 -0.22
CA ILE A 59 0.53 2.10 0.87
C ILE A 59 1.96 1.78 0.40
N ALA A 60 2.18 0.67 -0.30
CA ALA A 60 3.49 0.27 -0.79
C ALA A 60 4.03 1.21 -1.88
N THR A 61 3.18 1.66 -2.81
CA THR A 61 3.53 2.71 -3.77
C THR A 61 3.91 4.01 -3.06
N ARG A 62 3.17 4.39 -2.00
CA ARG A 62 3.48 5.59 -1.24
C ARG A 62 4.79 5.46 -0.47
N ALA A 63 5.08 4.29 0.11
CA ALA A 63 6.34 3.99 0.77
C ALA A 63 7.53 4.08 -0.21
N ALA A 64 7.36 3.57 -1.43
CA ALA A 64 8.38 3.68 -2.47
C ALA A 64 8.63 5.14 -2.90
N ASP A 65 7.58 5.95 -3.05
CA ASP A 65 7.71 7.40 -3.33
C ASP A 65 8.45 8.12 -2.19
N LEU A 66 8.09 7.84 -0.93
CA LEU A 66 8.77 8.40 0.24
C LEU A 66 10.23 7.97 0.33
N HIS A 67 10.53 6.70 0.04
CA HIS A 67 11.89 6.17 0.01
C HIS A 67 12.72 6.84 -1.09
N ALA A 68 12.18 6.95 -2.30
CA ALA A 68 12.84 7.62 -3.43
C ALA A 68 13.08 9.12 -3.16
N ARG A 69 12.22 9.75 -2.36
CA ARG A 69 12.37 11.16 -1.95
C ARG A 69 13.44 11.37 -0.88
N GLY A 70 13.84 10.31 -0.16
CA GLY A 70 14.90 10.28 0.84
C GLY A 70 14.65 11.18 2.06
N PRO A 71 15.17 10.82 3.26
CA PRO A 71 15.31 11.79 4.33
C PRO A 71 16.35 12.83 3.88
N ARG A 72 15.93 14.10 3.80
CA ARG A 72 16.84 15.23 3.56
C ARG A 72 17.61 15.54 4.83
#